data_AF-A0A6L4ARZ7-F1
#
_entry.id   AF-A0A6L4ARZ7-F1
#
_cell.length_a   1.000
_cell.length_b   1.000
_cell.length_c   1.000
_cell.angle_alpha   90.00
_cell.angle_beta   90.00
_cell.angle_gamma   90.00
#
_symmetry.space_group_name_H-M   'P 1'
#
loop_
_entity.id
_entity.type
_entity.pdbx_description
1 polymer ?
#
loop_
_entity_poly.entity_id
_entity_poly.type
_entity_poly.pdbx_seq_one_letter_code
_entity_poly.pdbx_strand_id
1 'polypeptide(L)'
;GVRPPAVPVAPRPERLPLAGKTVVLTGRLAHFSREEARDLLERLGARVAASVSKRTDLVIAGEDAGSKLDRARELGIPIAGEDELTRLSP
;
A
#
# COMPACT_ATOMS: atom_id res chain seq x y z
N GLY A 1 30.80 -6.98 26.11
CA GLY A 1 29.92 -6.60 25.01
C GLY A 1 28.78 -7.59 24.94
N VAL A 2 27.55 -7.14 25.05
CA VAL A 2 26.37 -7.96 24.76
C VAL A 2 25.37 -7.08 24.01
N ARG A 3 25.04 -7.52 22.78
CA ARG A 3 24.04 -6.90 21.89
C ARG A 3 22.67 -6.93 22.59
N PRO A 4 21.83 -5.89 22.50
CA PRO A 4 20.46 -6.01 22.97
C PRO A 4 19.74 -7.09 22.12
N PRO A 5 18.89 -7.93 22.74
CA PRO A 5 18.13 -8.93 22.00
C PRO A 5 17.18 -8.21 21.05
N ALA A 6 17.17 -8.65 19.79
CA ALA A 6 16.23 -8.22 18.78
C ALA A 6 14.81 -8.40 19.32
N VAL A 7 14.05 -7.31 19.36
CA VAL A 7 12.64 -7.37 19.72
C VAL A 7 11.92 -8.29 18.73
N PRO A 8 11.29 -9.40 19.17
CA PRO A 8 10.41 -10.15 18.30
C PRO A 8 9.11 -9.36 18.23
N VAL A 9 8.94 -8.56 17.16
CA VAL A 9 7.64 -7.92 16.92
C VAL A 9 6.71 -8.98 16.37
N ALA A 10 6.12 -9.78 17.26
CA ALA A 10 5.02 -10.65 16.91
C ALA A 10 3.86 -9.79 16.35
N PRO A 11 3.15 -10.25 15.29
CA PRO A 11 2.04 -9.51 14.72
C PRO A 11 0.94 -9.39 15.78
N ARG A 12 0.61 -8.16 16.14
CA ARG A 12 -0.48 -7.84 17.06
C ARG A 12 -1.79 -8.16 16.32
N PRO A 13 -2.70 -8.99 16.87
CA PRO A 13 -3.95 -9.29 16.21
C PRO A 13 -4.85 -8.03 16.20
N GLU A 14 -5.75 -7.95 15.21
CA GLU A 14 -6.93 -7.05 15.13
C GLU A 14 -6.81 -5.66 14.46
N ARG A 15 -5.66 -5.25 13.91
CA ARG A 15 -5.62 -4.09 12.99
C ARG A 15 -5.32 -4.57 11.59
N LEU A 16 -6.30 -4.44 10.69
CA LEU A 16 -6.06 -4.66 9.27
C LEU A 16 -4.83 -3.84 8.86
N PRO A 17 -3.93 -4.38 8.03
CA PRO A 17 -2.61 -3.78 7.80
C PRO A 17 -2.69 -2.36 7.21
N LEU A 18 -3.80 -2.05 6.55
CA LEU A 18 -4.08 -0.74 5.96
C LEU A 18 -5.28 -0.03 6.62
N ALA A 19 -5.70 -0.45 7.81
CA ALA A 19 -6.84 0.11 8.53
C ALA A 19 -6.74 1.65 8.65
N GLY A 20 -7.71 2.35 8.05
CA GLY A 20 -7.83 3.80 8.10
C GLY A 20 -6.84 4.58 7.23
N LYS A 21 -6.01 3.89 6.44
CA LYS A 21 -5.07 4.53 5.50
C LYS A 21 -5.75 4.88 4.18
N THR A 22 -5.33 5.97 3.56
CA THR A 22 -5.75 6.34 2.21
C THR A 22 -4.75 5.83 1.18
N VAL A 23 -5.19 4.94 0.31
CA VAL A 23 -4.36 4.28 -0.70
C VAL A 23 -4.78 4.72 -2.09
N VAL A 24 -3.82 5.01 -2.97
CA VAL A 24 -4.11 5.36 -4.37
C VAL A 24 -3.57 4.27 -5.27
N LEU A 25 -4.40 3.79 -6.18
CA LEU A 25 -4.00 2.85 -7.23
C LEU A 25 -3.56 3.64 -8.47
N THR A 26 -2.38 3.33 -9.02
CA THR A 26 -1.93 3.86 -10.30
C THR A 26 -1.23 2.81 -11.16
N GLY A 27 -1.28 3.00 -12.47
CA GLY A 27 -0.81 2.03 -13.45
C GLY A 27 -1.82 0.92 -13.76
N ARG A 28 -1.33 -0.08 -14.48
CA ARG A 28 -1.93 -1.40 -14.71
C ARG A 28 -1.29 -2.38 -13.74
N LEU A 29 -2.12 -3.11 -13.01
CA LEU A 29 -1.64 -4.19 -12.17
C LEU A 29 -1.58 -5.45 -13.04
N ALA A 30 -0.47 -6.19 -13.00
CA ALA A 30 -0.26 -7.37 -13.83
C ALA A 30 -0.95 -8.61 -13.23
N HIS A 31 -0.95 -8.73 -11.90
CA HIS A 31 -1.47 -9.86 -11.14
C HIS A 31 -2.91 -9.67 -10.67
N PHE A 32 -3.39 -8.44 -10.57
CA PHE A 32 -4.74 -8.13 -10.08
C PHE A 32 -5.48 -7.23 -11.05
N SER A 33 -6.79 -7.42 -11.17
CA SER A 33 -7.61 -6.40 -11.82
C SER A 33 -7.71 -5.16 -10.92
N ARG A 34 -7.95 -3.97 -11.52
CA ARG A 34 -8.12 -2.73 -10.76
C ARG A 34 -9.21 -2.84 -9.69
N GLU A 35 -10.28 -3.56 -10.00
CA GLU A 35 -11.39 -3.83 -9.07
C GLU A 35 -10.97 -4.78 -7.95
N GLU A 36 -10.25 -5.86 -8.25
CA GLU A 36 -9.77 -6.81 -7.24
C GLU A 36 -8.80 -6.15 -6.28
N ALA A 37 -7.85 -5.37 -6.80
CA ALA A 37 -6.92 -4.64 -5.95
C ALA A 37 -7.64 -3.62 -5.06
N ARG A 38 -8.70 -2.99 -5.58
CA ARG A 38 -9.54 -2.10 -4.78
C ARG A 38 -10.26 -2.86 -3.66
N ASP A 39 -10.92 -3.98 -3.99
CA ASP A 39 -11.63 -4.81 -3.01
C ASP A 39 -10.67 -5.33 -1.94
N LEU A 40 -9.47 -5.78 -2.33
CA LEU A 40 -8.45 -6.26 -1.42
C LEU A 40 -7.96 -5.15 -0.49
N LEU A 41 -7.69 -3.95 -1.01
CA LEU A 41 -7.34 -2.80 -0.18
C LEU A 41 -8.46 -2.42 0.80
N GLU A 42 -9.72 -2.43 0.35
CA GLU A 42 -10.89 -2.16 1.20
C GLU A 42 -11.06 -3.24 2.29
N ARG A 43 -10.82 -4.53 1.96
CA ARG A 43 -10.78 -5.65 2.92
C ARG A 43 -9.66 -5.52 3.94
N LEU A 44 -8.52 -4.97 3.53
CA LEU A 44 -7.40 -4.62 4.41
C LEU A 44 -7.66 -3.31 5.18
N GLY A 45 -8.87 -2.75 5.11
CA GLY A 45 -9.32 -1.60 5.89
C GLY A 45 -8.84 -0.25 5.34
N ALA A 46 -8.27 -0.25 4.14
CA ALA A 46 -7.81 0.95 3.45
C ALA A 46 -8.96 1.64 2.71
N ARG A 47 -8.81 2.95 2.48
CA ARG A 47 -9.68 3.73 1.59
C ARG A 47 -8.99 3.95 0.27
N VAL A 48 -9.58 3.48 -0.82
CA VAL A 48 -9.04 3.66 -2.16
C VAL A 48 -9.46 5.01 -2.73
N ALA A 49 -8.48 5.84 -3.09
CA ALA A 49 -8.68 7.13 -3.73
C ALA A 49 -8.13 7.12 -5.17
N ALA A 50 -8.72 7.93 -6.05
CA ALA A 50 -8.34 8.01 -7.46
C ALA A 50 -7.16 8.98 -7.73
N SER A 51 -6.82 9.83 -6.77
CA SER A 51 -5.83 10.91 -6.91
C SER A 51 -4.85 10.95 -5.76
N VAL A 52 -3.58 11.17 -6.08
CA VAL A 52 -2.50 11.36 -5.09
C VAL A 52 -2.61 12.75 -4.48
N SER A 53 -2.73 12.82 -3.17
CA SER A 53 -2.84 14.06 -2.40
C SER A 53 -2.01 13.99 -1.13
N LYS A 54 -1.86 15.10 -0.41
CA LYS A 54 -1.14 15.15 0.89
C LYS A 54 -1.76 14.26 1.98
N ARG A 55 -3.01 13.81 1.79
CA ARG A 55 -3.70 12.88 2.68
C ARG A 55 -3.51 11.41 2.29
N THR A 56 -2.84 11.15 1.17
CA THR A 56 -2.56 9.78 0.71
C THR A 56 -1.42 9.22 1.55
N ASP A 57 -1.69 8.11 2.21
CA ASP A 57 -0.72 7.41 3.06
C ASP A 57 0.14 6.43 2.26
N LEU A 58 -0.39 5.92 1.15
CA LEU A 58 0.28 4.90 0.32
C LEU A 58 -0.18 5.01 -1.13
N VAL A 59 0.72 4.75 -2.08
CA VAL A 59 0.39 4.61 -3.49
C VAL A 59 0.78 3.21 -3.94
N ILE A 60 -0.18 2.44 -4.45
CA ILE A 60 0.12 1.19 -5.15
C ILE A 60 0.36 1.52 -6.61
N ALA A 61 1.58 1.31 -7.06
CA ALA A 61 2.02 1.51 -8.42
C ALA A 61 2.21 0.16 -9.10
N GLY A 62 1.38 -0.11 -10.11
CA GLY A 62 1.59 -1.20 -11.04
C GLY A 62 2.50 -0.80 -12.21
N GLU A 63 2.50 -1.64 -13.23
CA GLU A 63 3.10 -1.37 -14.54
C GLU A 63 2.56 -0.06 -15.13
N ASP A 64 3.42 0.74 -15.77
CA ASP A 64 3.05 2.05 -16.34
C ASP A 64 2.35 3.02 -15.35
N ALA A 65 2.76 3.04 -14.08
CA ALA A 65 2.18 3.94 -13.06
C ALA A 65 2.20 5.45 -13.41
N GLY A 66 3.07 5.87 -14.34
CA GLY A 66 3.05 7.18 -15.00
C GLY A 66 3.05 8.37 -14.05
N SER A 67 2.41 9.47 -14.45
CA SER A 67 2.50 10.78 -13.77
C SER A 67 1.98 10.82 -12.32
N LYS A 68 1.24 9.80 -11.85
CA LYS A 68 0.83 9.71 -10.44
C LYS A 68 1.95 9.15 -9.54
N LEU A 69 2.80 8.27 -10.10
CA LEU A 69 3.99 7.77 -9.43
C LEU A 69 4.95 8.92 -9.14
N ASP A 70 5.23 9.74 -10.15
CA ASP A 70 6.09 10.91 -9.99
C ASP A 70 5.51 11.87 -8.96
N ARG A 71 4.19 12.10 -8.99
CA ARG A 71 3.53 12.94 -8.00
C ARG A 71 3.66 12.41 -6.57
N ALA A 72 3.57 11.09 -6.39
CA ALA A 72 3.78 10.46 -5.09
C ALA A 72 5.22 10.63 -4.61
N ARG A 73 6.20 10.47 -5.51
CA ARG A 73 7.63 10.70 -5.22
C ARG A 73 7.91 12.14 -4.83
N GLU A 74 7.37 13.11 -5.57
CA GLU A 74 7.51 14.54 -5.29
C GLU A 74 6.95 14.92 -3.91
N LEU A 75 5.83 14.30 -3.52
CA LEU A 75 5.18 14.54 -2.23
C LEU A 75 5.81 13.73 -1.09
N GLY A 76 6.78 12.86 -1.37
CA GLY A 76 7.39 11.97 -0.38
C GLY A 76 6.45 10.90 0.16
N ILE A 77 5.42 10.53 -0.62
CA ILE A 77 4.43 9.53 -0.25
C ILE A 77 5.01 8.14 -0.51
N PRO A 78 4.84 7.17 0.41
CA PRO A 78 5.28 5.79 0.21
C PRO A 78 4.64 5.17 -1.03
N ILE A 79 5.44 4.47 -1.81
CA ILE A 79 4.99 3.78 -3.02
C ILE A 79 5.27 2.30 -2.83
N ALA A 80 4.25 1.47 -3.01
CA ALA A 80 4.33 0.03 -2.99
C ALA A 80 3.93 -0.55 -4.35
N GLY A 81 4.47 -1.72 -4.69
CA GLY A 81 4.06 -2.46 -5.87
C GLY A 81 2.88 -3.39 -5.59
N GLU A 82 2.42 -4.08 -6.63
CA GLU A 82 1.43 -5.16 -6.49
C GLU A 82 1.92 -6.35 -5.66
N ASP A 83 3.24 -6.57 -5.56
CA ASP A 83 3.85 -7.55 -4.65
C ASP A 83 3.47 -7.32 -3.19
N GLU A 84 3.34 -6.06 -2.77
CA GLU A 84 2.95 -5.73 -1.40
C GLU A 84 1.49 -6.13 -1.16
N LEU A 85 0.63 -6.01 -2.19
CA LEU A 85 -0.74 -6.49 -2.14
C LEU A 85 -0.79 -8.01 -1.94
N THR A 86 0.02 -8.74 -2.69
CA THR A 86 0.16 -10.20 -2.54
C THR A 86 0.66 -10.60 -1.16
N ARG A 87 1.61 -9.84 -0.59
CA ARG A 87 2.13 -10.10 0.77
C ARG A 87 1.11 -9.85 1.88
N LEU A 88 0.22 -8.89 1.67
CA LEU A 88 -0.81 -8.52 2.65
C LEU A 88 -2.08 -9.38 2.51
N SER A 89 -2.26 -10.05 1.38
CA SER A 89 -3.30 -11.06 1.19
C SER A 89 -2.88 -12.36 1.88
N PRO A 90 -3.61 -12.84 2.90
CA PRO A 90 -3.36 -14.15 3.53
C PRO A 90 -3.74 -15.32 2.62
#